data_AF-A0A941A2H2-F1
#
_entry.id   AF-A0A941A2H2-F1
#
_cell.length_a   1.000
_cell.length_b   1.000
_cell.length_c   1.000
_cell.angle_alpha   90.00
_cell.angle_beta   90.00
_cell.angle_gamma   90.00
#
_symmetry.space_group_name_H-M   'P 1'
#
loop_
_entity.id
_entity.type
_entity.pdbx_description
1 polymer ?
#
loop_
_entity_poly.entity_id
_entity_poly.type
_entity_poly.pdbx_seq_one_letter_code
_entity_poly.pdbx_strand_id
1 'polypeptide(L)'
;MHAVRALQQEVPRGVRAVEVGTAVLDALHLLEWADRVLAIDAMQAGGNPGTIYRFGVEDIADAAGKASLHEVDLLAALRFLTCGHRPEIAVLGVEPETIDTGLALSASVQAALPRLVAAASDIVTRWRA
;
A
#
# COMPACT_ATOMS: atom_id res chain seq x y z
N MET A 1 6.46 0.76 4.84
CA MET A 1 7.11 1.87 5.60
C MET A 1 8.25 2.53 4.83
N HIS A 2 9.32 1.82 4.44
CA HIS A 2 10.46 2.39 3.71
C HIS A 2 10.07 3.18 2.44
N ALA A 3 9.12 2.67 1.65
CA ALA A 3 8.61 3.38 0.46
C ALA A 3 7.91 4.70 0.80
N VAL A 4 7.11 4.72 1.88
CA VAL A 4 6.41 5.92 2.34
C VAL A 4 7.40 6.98 2.80
N ARG A 5 8.45 6.60 3.55
CA ARG A 5 9.53 7.53 3.96
C ARG A 5 10.24 8.16 2.78
N ALA A 6 10.49 7.38 1.73
CA ALA A 6 11.08 7.89 0.49
C ALA A 6 10.13 8.88 -0.21
N LEU A 7 8.83 8.56 -0.31
CA LEU A 7 7.81 9.44 -0.88
C LEU A 7 7.64 10.74 -0.07
N GLN A 8 7.82 10.70 1.25
CA GLN A 8 7.69 11.86 2.12
C GLN A 8 8.67 13.00 1.79
N GLN A 9 9.78 12.71 1.10
CA GLN A 9 10.74 13.74 0.69
C GLN A 9 10.18 14.64 -0.42
N GLU A 10 9.23 14.15 -1.23
CA GLU A 10 8.72 14.85 -2.42
C GLU A 10 7.19 14.66 -2.56
N VAL A 11 6.43 14.97 -1.50
CA VAL A 11 4.96 14.80 -1.54
C VAL A 11 4.30 15.95 -2.30
N PRO A 12 3.52 15.68 -3.37
CA PRO A 12 2.79 16.73 -4.06
C PRO A 12 1.72 17.41 -3.19
N ARG A 13 1.38 18.66 -3.50
CA ARG A 13 0.30 19.37 -2.80
C ARG A 13 -1.02 18.61 -2.91
N GLY A 14 -1.70 18.43 -1.78
CA GLY A 14 -2.97 17.70 -1.69
C GLY A 14 -2.81 16.19 -1.49
N VAL A 15 -1.58 15.70 -1.38
CA VAL A 15 -1.27 14.29 -1.07
C VAL A 15 -0.73 14.22 0.35
N ARG A 16 -1.09 13.16 1.08
CA ARG A 16 -0.57 12.88 2.42
C ARG A 16 0.02 11.47 2.44
N ALA A 17 1.32 11.38 2.71
CA ALA A 17 2.03 10.11 2.86
C ALA A 17 2.15 9.76 4.35
N VAL A 18 1.56 8.65 4.78
CA VAL A 18 1.46 8.26 6.21
C VAL A 18 1.95 6.84 6.42
N GLU A 19 2.77 6.63 7.45
CA GLU A 19 3.13 5.30 7.94
C GLU A 19 2.02 4.80 8.87
N VAL A 20 1.20 3.85 8.39
CA VAL A 20 0.09 3.27 9.16
C VAL A 20 0.56 2.06 10.00
N GLY A 21 1.65 1.40 9.59
CA GLY A 21 2.07 0.14 10.21
C GLY A 21 1.04 -0.96 9.98
N THR A 22 0.80 -1.78 11.00
CA THR A 22 -0.12 -2.94 10.93
C THR A 22 -1.52 -2.62 11.46
N ALA A 23 -1.71 -1.51 12.16
CA ALA A 23 -2.96 -1.16 12.83
C ALA A 23 -3.84 -0.25 11.95
N VAL A 24 -4.35 -0.79 10.84
CA VAL A 24 -5.12 0.00 9.86
C VAL A 24 -6.41 0.59 10.42
N LEU A 25 -7.01 -0.05 11.44
CA LEU A 25 -8.21 0.45 12.10
C LEU A 25 -7.96 1.77 12.86
N ASP A 26 -6.76 1.96 13.41
CA ASP A 26 -6.39 3.22 14.07
C ASP A 26 -6.27 4.37 13.05
N ALA A 27 -6.09 4.03 11.78
CA ALA A 27 -6.02 4.94 10.65
C ALA A 27 -7.36 5.14 9.91
N LEU A 28 -8.49 4.64 10.43
CA LEU A 28 -9.81 4.78 9.79
C LEU A 28 -10.16 6.23 9.41
N HIS A 29 -9.89 7.18 10.31
CA HIS A 29 -10.11 8.60 10.08
C HIS A 29 -9.35 9.16 8.86
N LEU A 30 -8.23 8.54 8.48
CA LEU A 30 -7.48 8.90 7.27
C LEU A 30 -8.20 8.46 6.00
N LEU A 31 -8.89 7.31 6.05
CA LEU A 31 -9.67 6.75 4.95
C LEU A 31 -10.97 7.55 4.75
N GLU A 32 -11.60 8.00 5.83
CA GLU A 32 -12.84 8.80 5.77
C GLU A 32 -12.66 10.14 5.06
N TRP A 33 -11.48 10.74 5.13
CA TRP A 33 -11.19 12.06 4.55
C TRP A 33 -10.55 11.99 3.16
N ALA A 34 -10.21 10.80 2.68
CA ALA A 34 -9.52 10.63 1.42
C ALA A 34 -10.52 10.40 0.27
N ASP A 35 -10.31 11.07 -0.86
CA ASP A 35 -10.98 10.70 -2.11
C ASP A 35 -10.41 9.41 -2.69
N ARG A 36 -9.10 9.20 -2.52
CA ARG A 36 -8.34 8.06 -3.03
C ARG A 36 -7.24 7.66 -2.06
N VAL A 37 -6.98 6.36 -1.96
CA VAL A 37 -6.00 5.78 -1.04
C VAL A 37 -5.11 4.80 -1.81
N LEU A 38 -3.80 5.07 -1.80
CA LEU A 38 -2.78 4.15 -2.28
C LEU A 38 -2.14 3.47 -1.08
N ALA A 39 -2.41 2.18 -0.88
CA ALA A 39 -1.72 1.37 0.11
C ALA A 39 -0.45 0.77 -0.50
N ILE A 40 0.62 0.68 0.29
CA ILE A 40 1.89 0.07 -0.12
C ILE A 40 2.29 -0.93 0.95
N ASP A 41 2.39 -2.20 0.59
CA ASP A 41 2.74 -3.28 1.51
C ASP A 41 3.72 -4.30 0.91
N ALA A 42 4.33 -5.12 1.75
CA ALA A 42 4.98 -6.35 1.32
C ALA A 42 3.93 -7.45 1.14
N MET A 43 3.91 -8.10 0.00
CA MET A 43 2.87 -9.07 -0.36
C MET A 43 3.48 -10.36 -0.90
N GLN A 44 3.04 -11.51 -0.38
CA GLN A 44 3.46 -12.82 -0.86
C GLN A 44 2.51 -13.35 -1.93
N ALA A 45 2.74 -12.98 -3.20
CA ALA A 45 1.91 -13.43 -4.32
C ALA A 45 2.49 -14.65 -5.05
N GLY A 46 3.68 -15.11 -4.64
CA GLY A 46 4.36 -16.28 -5.18
C GLY A 46 5.22 -15.98 -6.41
N GLY A 47 5.59 -14.71 -6.62
CA GLY A 47 6.60 -14.38 -7.62
C GLY A 47 8.02 -14.37 -7.05
N ASN A 48 8.94 -13.76 -7.80
CA ASN A 48 10.33 -13.63 -7.38
C ASN A 48 10.49 -12.45 -6.41
N PRO A 49 11.37 -12.53 -5.40
CA PRO A 49 11.64 -11.41 -4.49
C PRO A 49 11.93 -10.09 -5.22
N GLY A 50 11.31 -8.99 -4.75
CA GLY A 50 11.39 -7.67 -5.38
C GLY A 50 10.43 -7.46 -6.57
N THR A 51 9.62 -8.46 -6.93
CA THR A 51 8.53 -8.27 -7.90
C THR A 51 7.54 -7.26 -7.34
N ILE A 52 7.13 -6.28 -8.16
CA ILE A 52 6.15 -5.26 -7.77
C ILE A 52 4.83 -5.62 -8.41
N TYR A 53 3.78 -5.59 -7.62
CA TYR A 53 2.41 -5.86 -8.03
C TYR A 53 1.54 -4.63 -7.84
N ARG A 54 0.47 -4.57 -8.63
CA ARG A 54 -0.57 -3.55 -8.50
C ARG A 54 -1.93 -4.23 -8.53
N PHE A 55 -2.76 -3.89 -7.57
CA PHE A 55 -4.12 -4.42 -7.44
C PHE A 55 -5.11 -3.30 -7.17
N GLY A 56 -6.31 -3.43 -7.75
CA GLY A 56 -7.49 -2.75 -7.26
C GLY A 56 -8.16 -3.51 -6.13
N VAL A 57 -9.19 -2.91 -5.52
CA VAL A 57 -9.98 -3.56 -4.46
C VAL A 57 -10.58 -4.90 -4.91
N GLU A 58 -11.07 -4.97 -6.14
CA GLU A 58 -11.73 -6.17 -6.66
C GLU A 58 -10.75 -7.33 -6.87
N ASP A 59 -9.52 -7.03 -7.28
CA ASP A 59 -8.47 -8.04 -7.48
C ASP A 59 -8.03 -8.70 -6.15
N ILE A 60 -8.13 -7.99 -5.03
CA ILE A 60 -7.72 -8.48 -3.71
C ILE A 60 -8.78 -9.41 -3.11
N ALA A 61 -10.06 -9.11 -3.34
CA ALA A 61 -11.17 -9.95 -2.86
C ALA A 61 -11.10 -11.36 -3.46
N ASP A 62 -10.70 -11.47 -4.73
CA ASP A 62 -10.50 -12.76 -5.41
C ASP A 62 -9.18 -13.45 -5.02
N ALA A 63 -8.20 -12.68 -4.52
CA ALA A 63 -6.90 -13.18 -4.09
C ALA A 63 -6.87 -13.68 -2.63
N ALA A 64 -8.02 -14.04 -2.04
CA ALA A 64 -8.23 -14.36 -0.62
C ALA A 64 -7.40 -15.51 0.02
N GLY A 65 -6.35 -15.99 -0.65
CA GLY A 65 -5.31 -16.86 -0.08
C GLY A 65 -3.86 -16.44 -0.34
N LYS A 66 -3.64 -15.30 -1.02
CA LYS A 66 -2.32 -14.74 -1.39
C LYS A 66 -2.12 -13.30 -0.90
N ALA A 67 -3.20 -12.62 -0.55
CA ALA A 67 -3.13 -11.31 0.08
C ALA A 67 -2.59 -11.41 1.51
N SER A 68 -1.75 -10.46 1.90
CA SER A 68 -1.26 -10.32 3.29
C SER A 68 -2.45 -10.08 4.23
N LEU A 69 -2.37 -10.54 5.48
CA LEU A 69 -3.41 -10.27 6.49
C LEU A 69 -3.74 -8.77 6.60
N HIS A 70 -2.72 -7.91 6.45
CA HIS A 70 -2.89 -6.46 6.52
C HIS A 70 -3.73 -5.87 5.38
N GLU A 71 -3.76 -6.52 4.21
CA GLU A 71 -4.58 -6.07 3.07
C GLU A 71 -6.04 -6.47 3.26
N VAL A 72 -6.25 -7.67 3.80
CA VAL A 72 -7.58 -8.12 4.25
C VAL A 72 -8.11 -7.19 5.35
N ASP A 73 -7.25 -6.76 6.28
CA ASP A 73 -7.61 -5.81 7.33
C ASP A 73 -7.96 -4.42 6.77
N LEU A 74 -7.26 -3.94 5.73
CA LEU A 74 -7.61 -2.70 5.06
C LEU A 74 -9.00 -2.79 4.42
N LEU A 75 -9.30 -3.87 3.69
CA LEU A 75 -10.63 -4.07 3.11
C LEU A 75 -11.72 -4.21 4.17
N ALA A 76 -11.42 -4.91 5.27
CA ALA A 76 -12.33 -5.01 6.41
C ALA A 76 -12.58 -3.64 7.05
N ALA A 77 -11.55 -2.80 7.18
CA ALA A 77 -11.65 -1.43 7.70
C ALA A 77 -12.65 -0.58 6.88
N LEU A 78 -12.71 -0.76 5.56
CA LEU A 78 -13.68 -0.06 4.71
C LEU A 78 -15.13 -0.37 5.05
N ARG A 79 -15.41 -1.52 5.67
CA ARG A 79 -16.77 -1.87 6.11
C ARG A 79 -17.23 -1.04 7.31
N PHE A 80 -16.28 -0.48 8.06
CA PHE A 80 -16.55 0.36 9.24
C PHE A 80 -16.64 1.85 8.92
N LEU A 81 -16.36 2.26 7.68
CA LEU A 81 -16.56 3.64 7.26
C LEU A 81 -18.05 4.01 7.36
N THR A 82 -18.33 5.04 8.15
CA THR A 82 -19.70 5.54 8.37
C THR A 82 -20.02 6.76 7.52
N CYS A 83 -19.00 7.37 6.90
CA CYS A 83 -19.18 8.43 5.93
C CYS A 83 -19.86 7.88 4.66
N GLY A 84 -20.76 8.67 4.06
CA GLY A 84 -21.43 8.31 2.80
C GLY A 84 -20.50 8.26 1.58
N HIS A 85 -19.20 8.42 1.79
CA HIS A 85 -18.14 8.41 0.79
C HIS A 85 -17.22 7.22 1.03
N ARG A 86 -16.79 6.55 -0.04
CA ARG A 86 -15.80 5.46 -0.01
C ARG A 86 -14.64 5.85 -0.91
N PRO A 87 -13.39 5.88 -0.41
CA PRO A 87 -12.25 6.20 -1.26
C PRO A 87 -12.05 5.14 -2.35
N GLU A 88 -11.60 5.58 -3.52
CA GLU A 88 -11.00 4.66 -4.48
C GLU A 88 -9.69 4.13 -3.91
N ILE A 89 -9.48 2.80 -3.95
CA ILE A 89 -8.29 2.18 -3.38
C ILE A 89 -7.49 1.45 -4.45
N ALA A 90 -6.19 1.67 -4.40
CA ALA A 90 -5.20 0.87 -5.09
C ALA A 90 -4.16 0.36 -4.09
N VAL A 91 -3.64 -0.83 -4.34
CA VAL A 91 -2.56 -1.43 -3.55
C VAL A 91 -1.36 -1.67 -4.44
N LEU A 92 -0.19 -1.27 -3.96
CA LEU A 92 1.11 -1.64 -4.51
C LEU A 92 1.79 -2.62 -3.56
N GLY A 93 1.95 -3.86 -4.01
CA GLY A 93 2.66 -4.91 -3.30
C GLY A 93 4.10 -5.04 -3.77
N VAL A 94 5.02 -5.43 -2.89
CA VAL A 94 6.34 -5.93 -3.28
C VAL A 94 6.57 -7.33 -2.70
N GLU A 95 7.01 -8.27 -3.54
CA GLU A 95 7.33 -9.64 -3.12
C GLU A 95 8.52 -9.60 -2.15
N PRO A 96 8.36 -10.06 -0.90
CA PRO A 96 9.46 -10.13 0.04
C PRO A 96 10.39 -11.31 -0.29
N GLU A 97 11.67 -11.19 0.05
CA GLU A 97 12.58 -12.34 0.04
C GLU A 97 12.42 -13.21 1.27
N THR A 98 12.29 -12.54 2.42
CA THR A 98 12.10 -13.15 3.73
C THR A 98 11.19 -12.25 4.56
N ILE A 99 10.43 -12.85 5.47
CA ILE A 99 9.71 -12.15 6.52
C ILE A 99 10.29 -12.64 7.85
N ASP A 100 11.02 -11.76 8.54
CA ASP A 100 11.71 -12.07 9.79
C ASP A 100 11.59 -10.88 10.76
N THR A 101 11.95 -11.12 12.02
CA THR A 101 12.06 -10.13 13.08
C THR A 101 13.19 -9.13 12.78
N GLY A 102 12.84 -8.02 12.12
CA GLY A 102 13.80 -6.98 11.78
C GLY A 102 13.18 -5.82 11.01
N LEU A 103 13.93 -4.73 10.86
CA LEU A 103 13.52 -3.54 10.11
C LEU A 103 14.29 -3.35 8.79
N ALA A 104 15.32 -4.17 8.55
CA ALA A 104 16.15 -4.10 7.37
C ALA A 104 15.41 -4.69 6.15
N LEU A 105 15.60 -4.08 4.99
CA LEU A 105 15.17 -4.65 3.72
C LEU A 105 16.18 -5.70 3.25
N SER A 106 15.70 -6.78 2.63
CA SER A 106 16.57 -7.69 1.90
C SER A 106 17.14 -7.00 0.65
N ALA A 107 18.22 -7.55 0.09
CA ALA A 107 18.88 -6.95 -1.07
C ALA A 107 17.95 -6.80 -2.28
N SER A 108 17.09 -7.80 -2.52
CA SER A 108 16.11 -7.78 -3.61
C SER A 108 15.05 -6.68 -3.43
N VAL A 109 14.48 -6.54 -2.24
CA VAL A 109 13.48 -5.51 -1.94
C VAL A 109 14.10 -4.12 -1.93
N GLN A 110 15.33 -3.98 -1.41
CA GLN A 110 16.07 -2.73 -1.44
C GLN A 110 16.36 -2.26 -2.87
N ALA A 111 16.72 -3.18 -3.77
CA ALA A 111 16.90 -2.88 -5.20
C ALA A 111 15.57 -2.53 -5.90
N ALA A 112 14.45 -3.09 -5.45
CA ALA A 112 13.12 -2.79 -6.01
C ALA A 112 12.55 -1.45 -5.53
N LEU A 113 12.99 -0.95 -4.36
CA LEU A 113 12.42 0.23 -3.71
C LEU A 113 12.32 1.48 -4.60
N PRO A 114 13.35 1.86 -5.39
CA PRO A 114 13.23 3.04 -6.27
C PRO A 114 12.12 2.87 -7.31
N ARG A 115 11.94 1.66 -7.86
CA ARG A 115 10.88 1.38 -8.84
C ARG A 115 9.50 1.40 -8.19
N LEU A 116 9.40 0.94 -6.94
CA LEU A 116 8.15 0.97 -6.17
C LEU A 116 7.72 2.41 -5.89
N VAL A 117 8.66 3.27 -5.50
CA VAL A 117 8.43 4.71 -5.28
C VAL A 117 8.02 5.42 -6.58
N ALA A 118 8.68 5.11 -7.70
CA ALA A 118 8.31 5.65 -9.00
C ALA A 118 6.89 5.22 -9.40
N ALA A 119 6.55 3.93 -9.26
CA ALA A 119 5.22 3.43 -9.56
C ALA A 119 4.14 4.09 -8.68
N ALA A 120 4.41 4.31 -7.40
CA ALA A 120 3.51 5.03 -6.50
C ALA A 120 3.30 6.48 -6.95
N SER A 121 4.39 7.17 -7.30
CA SER A 121 4.35 8.55 -7.79
C SER A 121 3.57 8.68 -9.10
N ASP A 122 3.69 7.70 -10.00
CA ASP A 122 2.92 7.65 -11.25
C ASP A 122 1.42 7.44 -11.02
N ILE A 123 1.04 6.62 -10.03
CA ILE A 123 -0.36 6.45 -9.65
C ILE A 123 -0.92 7.76 -9.09
N VAL A 124 -0.20 8.36 -8.13
CA VAL A 124 -0.60 9.63 -7.51
C VAL A 124 -0.73 10.74 -8.53
N THR A 125 0.18 10.81 -9.50
CA THR A 125 0.13 11.82 -10.58
C THR A 125 -1.10 11.63 -11.46
N ARG A 126 -1.42 10.40 -11.84
CA ARG A 126 -2.61 10.09 -12.66
C ARG A 126 -3.92 10.39 -11.95
N TRP A 127 -3.99 10.20 -10.63
CA TRP A 127 -5.18 10.54 -9.84
C TRP A 127 -5.45 12.05 -9.73
N ARG A 128 -4.46 12.88 -10.06
CA ARG A 128 -4.56 14.34 -10.01
C ARG A 128 -4.82 14.98 -11.38
N ALA A 129 -4.73 14.20 -12.46
CA ALA A 129 -5.01 14.63 -13.83
C ALA A 129 -6.51 14.61 -14.10
#